data_AF-A0A954EY37-F1
#
_entry.id   AF-A0A954EY37-F1
#
_cell.length_a   1.000
_cell.length_b   1.000
_cell.length_c   1.000
_cell.angle_alpha   90.00
_cell.angle_beta   90.00
_cell.angle_gamma   90.00
#
_symmetry.space_group_name_H-M   'P 1'
#
loop_
_entity.id
_entity.type
_entity.pdbx_description
1 polymer ?
#
loop_
_entity_poly.entity_id
_entity_poly.type
_entity_poly.pdbx_seq_one_letter_code
_entity_poly.pdbx_strand_id
1 'polypeptide(L)'
;MVIIPHLPPLSRREWLLASGVGLASFALPRSPLTAGEWSGRLKKAVKYHMIKDDSLSVLDKFQMLKELGFDGVEIRTVDKVNQAPEEVLKARDETGLPI
;
A
#
# COMPACT_ATOMS: atom_id res chain seq x y z
N MET A 1 -5.59 -47.06 -0.74
CA MET A 1 -4.37 -46.50 -1.31
C MET A 1 -4.78 -45.63 -2.49
N VAL A 2 -4.85 -44.30 -2.34
CA VAL A 2 -5.22 -43.39 -3.44
C VAL A 2 -3.92 -42.90 -4.08
N ILE A 3 -3.73 -43.22 -5.36
CA ILE A 3 -2.57 -42.77 -6.14
C ILE A 3 -2.92 -41.38 -6.67
N ILE A 4 -2.29 -40.34 -6.14
CA ILE A 4 -2.36 -38.99 -6.71
C ILE A 4 -1.34 -38.94 -7.86
N PRO A 5 -1.73 -38.69 -9.12
CA PRO A 5 -0.79 -38.55 -10.21
C PRO A 5 0.05 -37.27 -10.00
N HIS A 6 1.38 -37.43 -10.01
CA HIS A 6 2.30 -36.29 -10.06
C HIS A 6 2.29 -35.71 -11.48
N LEU A 7 1.58 -34.60 -11.68
CA LEU A 7 1.66 -33.83 -12.92
C LEU A 7 2.97 -33.03 -12.94
N PRO A 8 3.68 -32.97 -14.08
CA PRO A 8 4.86 -32.14 -14.20
C PRO A 8 4.51 -30.66 -13.95
N PRO A 9 5.42 -29.87 -13.35
CA PRO A 9 5.18 -28.45 -13.12
C PRO A 9 5.03 -27.73 -14.47
N LEU A 10 3.86 -27.15 -14.70
CA LEU A 10 3.60 -26.35 -15.90
C LEU A 10 4.49 -25.11 -15.89
N SER A 11 5.15 -24.83 -16.99
CA SER A 11 5.83 -23.56 -17.19
C SER A 11 4.80 -22.41 -17.23
N ARG A 12 5.25 -21.19 -16.92
CA ARG A 12 4.44 -19.97 -17.03
C ARG A 12 3.76 -19.84 -18.40
N ARG A 13 4.42 -20.29 -19.47
CA ARG A 13 3.90 -20.22 -20.84
C ARG A 13 2.78 -21.23 -21.06
N GLU A 14 2.94 -22.46 -20.59
CA GLU A 14 1.91 -23.49 -20.67
C GLU A 14 0.69 -23.13 -19.82
N TRP A 15 0.91 -22.54 -18.64
CA TRP A 15 -0.17 -22.04 -17.80
C TRP A 15 -0.97 -20.92 -18.48
N LEU A 16 -0.29 -19.97 -19.13
CA LEU A 16 -0.94 -18.89 -19.88
C LEU A 16 -1.73 -19.41 -21.09
N LEU A 17 -1.22 -20.44 -21.77
CA LEU A 17 -1.93 -21.07 -22.88
C LEU A 17 -3.15 -21.87 -22.40
N ALA A 18 -3.01 -22.62 -21.30
CA ALA A 18 -4.10 -23.40 -20.71
C ALA A 18 -5.23 -22.50 -20.15
N SER A 19 -4.90 -21.32 -19.63
CA SER A 19 -5.88 -20.33 -19.15
C SER A 19 -6.49 -19.47 -20.27
N GLY A 20 -5.91 -19.46 -21.47
CA GLY A 20 -6.38 -18.66 -22.62
C GLY A 20 -7.60 -19.22 -23.36
N VAL A 21 -7.91 -20.52 -23.21
CA VAL A 21 -8.98 -21.20 -23.99
C VAL A 21 -10.40 -20.81 -23.54
N GLY A 22 -10.56 -20.08 -22.43
CA GLY A 22 -11.86 -19.63 -21.90
C GLY A 22 -12.38 -18.25 -22.35
N LEU A 23 -11.76 -17.58 -23.33
CA LEU A 23 -12.02 -16.15 -23.62
C LEU A 23 -12.91 -15.85 -24.85
N ALA A 24 -13.45 -16.86 -25.53
CA ALA A 24 -14.25 -16.62 -26.74
C ALA A 24 -15.62 -15.93 -26.49
N SER A 25 -16.05 -15.75 -25.23
CA SER A 25 -17.33 -15.10 -24.89
C SER A 25 -17.25 -13.57 -24.64
N PHE A 26 -16.08 -12.93 -24.77
CA PHE A 26 -15.92 -11.49 -24.49
C PHE A 26 -16.02 -10.57 -25.72
N ALA A 27 -16.45 -11.06 -26.88
CA ALA A 27 -16.60 -10.28 -28.12
C ALA A 27 -17.88 -9.41 -28.16
N LEU A 28 -18.32 -8.89 -27.01
CA LEU A 28 -19.36 -7.85 -26.96
C LEU A 28 -18.71 -6.49 -27.26
N PRO A 29 -19.39 -5.58 -27.98
CA PRO A 29 -18.95 -4.20 -28.10
C PRO A 29 -18.83 -3.59 -26.70
N ARG A 30 -17.61 -3.29 -26.27
CA ARG A 30 -17.36 -2.56 -25.04
C ARG A 30 -17.60 -1.08 -25.33
N SER A 31 -18.65 -0.50 -24.75
CA SER A 31 -18.78 0.95 -24.67
C SER A 31 -17.48 1.53 -24.10
N PRO A 32 -16.96 2.66 -24.62
CA PRO A 32 -15.78 3.27 -24.05
C PRO A 32 -16.06 3.60 -22.58
N LEU A 33 -15.33 2.93 -21.67
CA LEU A 33 -15.33 3.32 -20.26
C LEU A 33 -14.54 4.62 -20.16
N THR A 34 -15.25 5.72 -19.95
CA THR A 34 -14.63 6.98 -19.52
C THR A 34 -14.42 6.90 -18.01
N ALA A 35 -13.23 7.24 -17.53
CA ALA A 35 -13.02 7.42 -16.11
C ALA A 35 -13.92 8.56 -15.63
N GLY A 36 -14.57 8.39 -14.47
CA GLY A 36 -15.33 9.47 -13.85
C GLY A 36 -14.40 10.63 -13.50
N GLU A 37 -14.92 11.86 -13.53
CA GLU A 37 -14.16 13.04 -13.09
C GLU A 37 -13.76 12.89 -11.62
N TRP A 38 -12.47 13.09 -11.32
CA TRP A 38 -11.98 13.09 -9.96
C TRP A 38 -12.35 14.41 -9.26
N SER A 39 -13.30 14.35 -8.33
CA SER A 39 -13.80 15.51 -7.57
C SER A 39 -13.22 15.66 -6.16
N GLY A 40 -12.28 14.80 -5.77
CA GLY A 40 -11.77 14.72 -4.39
C GLY A 40 -10.41 15.40 -4.16
N ARG A 41 -9.99 15.45 -2.89
CA ARG A 41 -8.60 15.73 -2.51
C ARG A 41 -7.90 14.42 -2.15
N LEU A 42 -6.79 14.11 -2.81
CA LEU A 42 -5.94 12.98 -2.43
C LEU A 42 -5.19 13.32 -1.15
N LYS A 43 -5.34 12.50 -0.10
CA LYS A 43 -4.56 12.62 1.12
C LYS A 43 -3.15 12.10 0.88
N LYS A 44 -2.14 12.91 1.16
CA LYS A 44 -0.73 12.55 0.99
C LYS A 44 -0.07 12.30 2.33
N ALA A 45 0.61 11.15 2.45
CA ALA A 45 1.38 10.77 3.62
C ALA A 45 2.82 10.38 3.22
N VAL A 46 3.75 10.45 4.17
CA VAL A 46 5.13 10.00 4.01
C VAL A 46 5.36 8.76 4.85
N LYS A 47 6.13 7.78 4.34
CA LYS A 47 6.54 6.65 5.16
C LYS A 47 7.54 7.09 6.22
N TYR A 48 7.35 6.72 7.47
CA TYR A 48 8.16 7.19 8.60
C TYR A 48 9.66 6.95 8.40
N HIS A 49 10.05 5.77 7.93
CA HIS A 49 11.46 5.45 7.63
C HIS A 49 12.09 6.24 6.46
N MET A 50 11.31 7.02 5.71
CA MET A 50 11.86 7.97 4.72
C MET A 50 12.38 9.25 5.39
N ILE A 51 12.04 9.49 6.66
CA ILE A 51 12.53 10.61 7.46
C ILE A 51 13.88 10.21 8.08
N LYS A 52 14.96 10.43 7.32
CA LYS A 52 16.31 9.94 7.62
C LYS A 52 17.07 10.70 8.71
N ASP A 53 16.52 11.83 9.18
CA ASP A 53 17.15 12.56 10.27
C ASP A 53 16.86 11.83 11.59
N ASP A 54 17.87 11.11 12.09
CA ASP A 54 17.79 10.36 13.35
C ASP A 54 17.99 11.26 14.58
N SER A 55 18.36 12.54 14.39
CA SER A 55 18.48 13.49 15.51
C SER A 55 17.13 14.04 15.99
N LEU A 56 16.10 13.97 15.14
CA LEU A 56 14.74 14.39 15.46
C LEU A 56 14.02 13.35 16.31
N SER A 57 13.31 13.81 17.35
CA SER A 57 12.39 12.97 18.10
C SER A 57 11.16 12.55 17.26
N VAL A 58 10.39 11.56 17.73
CA VAL A 58 9.12 11.19 17.09
C VAL A 58 8.19 12.40 16.97
N LEU A 59 8.09 13.20 18.02
CA LEU A 59 7.27 14.41 18.04
C LEU A 59 7.75 15.44 17.01
N ASP A 60 9.05 15.71 16.94
CA ASP A 60 9.61 16.68 15.98
C ASP A 60 9.35 16.25 14.54
N LYS A 61 9.44 14.95 14.25
CA LYS A 61 9.12 14.41 12.92
C LYS A 61 7.64 14.61 12.58
N PHE A 62 6.73 14.36 13.52
CA PHE A 62 5.29 14.58 13.30
C PHE A 62 4.98 16.07 13.10
N GLN A 63 5.57 16.94 13.93
CA GLN A 63 5.40 18.39 13.84
C GLN A 63 5.90 18.91 12.48
N MET A 64 7.09 18.48 12.06
CA MET A 64 7.65 18.83 10.76
C MET A 64 6.73 18.40 9.60
N LEU A 65 6.22 17.16 9.61
CA LEU A 65 5.31 16.69 8.56
C LEU A 65 4.01 17.50 8.50
N LYS A 66 3.48 17.88 9.67
CA LYS A 66 2.29 18.75 9.77
C LYS A 66 2.55 20.12 9.16
N GLU A 67 3.68 20.74 9.49
CA GLU A 67 4.10 22.05 8.98
C GLU A 67 4.35 22.02 7.46
N LEU A 68 4.89 20.92 6.93
CA LEU A 68 5.05 20.70 5.48
C LEU A 68 3.72 20.46 4.75
N GLY A 69 2.60 20.31 5.46
CA GLY A 69 1.27 20.16 4.88
C GLY A 69 0.91 18.73 4.45
N PHE A 70 1.58 17.71 5.00
CA PHE A 70 1.14 16.33 4.82
C PHE A 70 -0.16 16.06 5.56
N ASP A 71 -0.96 15.14 5.01
CA ASP A 71 -2.23 14.72 5.59
C ASP A 71 -2.09 13.57 6.58
N GLY A 72 -0.91 12.94 6.67
CA GLY A 72 -0.61 11.83 7.58
C GLY A 72 0.81 11.29 7.44
N VAL A 73 1.12 10.23 8.20
CA VAL A 73 2.39 9.50 8.17
C VAL A 73 2.14 8.00 8.15
N GLU A 74 2.82 7.22 7.30
CA GLU A 74 2.68 5.76 7.28
C GLU A 74 3.82 5.09 8.05
N ILE A 75 3.51 4.21 9.00
CA ILE A 75 4.52 3.46 9.76
C ILE A 75 4.47 1.99 9.34
N ARG A 76 5.59 1.44 8.86
CA ARG A 76 5.67 0.01 8.53
C ARG A 76 5.80 -0.80 9.80
N THR A 77 5.29 -2.03 9.81
CA THR A 77 5.39 -2.96 10.96
C THR A 77 6.83 -3.26 11.40
N VAL A 78 7.81 -3.18 10.50
CA VAL A 78 9.23 -3.45 10.78
C VAL A 78 10.01 -2.22 11.27
N ASP A 79 9.40 -1.04 11.28
CA ASP A 79 10.08 0.18 11.69
C ASP A 79 10.33 0.16 13.22
N LYS A 80 11.52 0.59 13.65
CA LYS A 80 11.94 0.54 15.07
C LYS A 80 10.99 1.29 16.00
N VAL A 81 10.33 2.33 15.50
CA VAL A 81 9.40 3.17 16.27
C VAL A 81 8.21 2.37 16.83
N ASN A 82 7.89 1.20 16.25
CA ASN A 82 6.86 0.31 16.81
C ASN A 82 7.25 -0.35 18.14
N GLN A 83 8.51 -0.23 18.56
CA GLN A 83 8.95 -0.68 19.89
C GLN A 83 8.52 0.30 21.00
N ALA A 84 8.12 1.52 20.64
CA ALA A 84 7.61 2.56 21.54
C ALA A 84 6.29 3.17 21.01
N PRO A 85 5.21 2.37 20.89
CA PRO A 85 3.94 2.81 20.30
C PRO A 85 3.28 3.97 21.04
N GLU A 86 3.52 4.11 22.34
CA GLU A 86 3.04 5.21 23.17
C GLU A 86 3.61 6.58 22.74
N GLU A 87 4.88 6.65 22.32
CA GLU A 87 5.48 7.89 21.81
C GLU A 87 4.84 8.31 20.50
N VAL A 88 4.57 7.32 19.63
CA VAL A 88 3.90 7.51 18.34
C VAL A 88 2.48 8.01 18.53
N LEU A 89 1.71 7.38 19.43
CA LEU A 89 0.33 7.79 19.73
C LEU A 89 0.29 9.17 20.37
N LYS A 90 1.22 9.48 21.27
CA LYS A 90 1.36 10.81 21.87
C LYS A 90 1.66 11.87 20.80
N ALA A 91 2.62 11.62 19.90
CA ALA A 91 2.94 12.53 18.82
C ALA A 91 1.76 12.77 17.86
N ARG A 92 1.00 11.70 17.53
CA ARG A 92 -0.27 11.82 16.78
C ARG A 92 -1.25 12.74 17.48
N ASP A 93 -1.48 12.53 18.77
CA ASP A 93 -2.48 13.27 19.54
C ASP A 93 -2.09 14.73 19.74
N GLU A 94 -0.80 15.01 19.98
CA GLU A 94 -0.30 16.38 20.16
C GLU A 94 -0.29 17.19 18.86
N THR A 95 0.05 16.56 17.71
CA THR A 95 0.16 17.27 16.42
C THR A 95 -1.14 17.23 15.59
N GLY A 96 -2.05 16.31 15.91
CA GLY A 96 -3.22 16.00 15.11
C GLY A 96 -2.90 15.43 13.72
N LEU A 97 -1.69 14.91 13.50
CA LEU A 97 -1.30 14.25 12.26
C LEU A 97 -1.63 12.75 12.36
N PRO A 98 -2.53 12.20 11.51
CA PRO A 98 -2.94 10.81 11.59
C PRO A 98 -1.84 9.86 11.08
N ILE A 99 -1.91 8.62 11.57
CA ILE A 99 -1.05 7.49 11.20
C ILE A 99 -1.83 6.52 10.32
#